data_AF-A0A0F9V705-F1
#
_entry.id   AF-A0A0F9V705-F1
#
_cell.length_a   1.000
_cell.length_b   1.000
_cell.length_c   1.000
_cell.angle_alpha   90.00
_cell.angle_beta   90.00
_cell.angle_gamma   90.00
#
_symmetry.space_group_name_H-M   'P 1'
#
loop_
_entity.id
_entity.type
_entity.pdbx_description
1 polymer ?
#
loop_
_entity_poly.entity_id
_entity_poly.type
_entity_poly.pdbx_seq_one_letter_code
_entity_poly.pdbx_strand_id
1 'polypeptide(L)'
;MSIYTEQHYKSIADLLSKADPSHPVMIQVKGICLDFADLFAADNPPSTRCWNCGDDNESMALCTRPNEGHNFGGFNREWFLEACGLTAEQAEQQKE
;
A
#
# COMPACT_ATOMS: atom_id res chain seq x y z
N MET A 1 -4.79 -14.70 4.45
CA MET A 1 -3.35 -14.56 4.09
C MET A 1 -3.33 -14.03 2.68
N SER A 2 -2.65 -12.91 2.45
CA SER A 2 -2.48 -12.32 1.13
C SER A 2 -1.77 -13.31 0.20
N ILE A 3 -2.15 -13.33 -1.08
CA ILE A 3 -1.42 -14.09 -2.10
C ILE A 3 -0.13 -13.38 -2.52
N TYR A 4 -0.01 -12.10 -2.17
CA TYR A 4 1.16 -11.28 -2.44
C TYR A 4 2.04 -11.14 -1.19
N THR A 5 3.35 -11.10 -1.42
CA THR A 5 4.32 -10.81 -0.37
C THR A 5 4.78 -9.36 -0.50
N GLU A 6 5.40 -8.83 0.54
CA GLU A 6 6.03 -7.50 0.49
C GLU A 6 7.03 -7.39 -0.67
N GLN A 7 7.76 -8.48 -0.96
CA GLN A 7 8.68 -8.57 -2.09
C GLN A 7 7.96 -8.41 -3.44
N HIS A 8 6.73 -8.93 -3.58
CA HIS A 8 5.93 -8.76 -4.80
C HIS A 8 5.54 -7.31 -5.01
N TYR A 9 5.05 -6.62 -3.98
CA TYR A 9 4.70 -5.20 -4.07
C TYR A 9 5.92 -4.37 -4.49
N LYS A 10 7.07 -4.59 -3.85
CA LYS A 10 8.32 -3.90 -4.18
C LYS A 10 8.75 -4.15 -5.62
N SER A 11 8.71 -5.40 -6.08
CA SER A 11 9.13 -5.76 -7.43
C SER A 11 8.27 -5.11 -8.50
N ILE A 12 6.96 -5.00 -8.24
CA ILE A 12 6.01 -4.34 -9.15
C ILE A 12 6.23 -2.82 -9.13
N ALA A 13 6.43 -2.21 -7.97
CA ALA A 13 6.76 -0.78 -7.88
C ALA A 13 8.07 -0.45 -8.62
N ASP A 14 9.12 -1.25 -8.44
CA ASP A 14 10.40 -1.11 -9.16
C ASP A 14 10.26 -1.34 -10.68
N LEU A 15 9.30 -2.14 -11.13
CA LEU A 15 9.01 -2.34 -12.54
C LEU A 15 8.31 -1.11 -13.13
N LEU A 16 7.31 -0.59 -12.43
CA LEU A 16 6.50 0.54 -12.87
C LEU A 16 7.26 1.87 -12.80
N SER A 17 8.16 2.03 -11.84
CA SER A 17 9.00 3.24 -11.69
C SER A 17 10.08 3.40 -12.77
N LYS A 18 10.40 2.32 -13.51
CA LYS A 18 11.36 2.36 -14.64
C LYS A 18 10.76 2.93 -15.92
N ALA A 19 9.45 3.20 -15.96
CA ALA A 19 8.83 3.87 -17.09
C ALA A 19 9.43 5.27 -17.28
N ASP A 20 9.80 5.61 -18.51
CA ASP A 20 10.35 6.93 -18.82
C ASP A 20 9.27 8.02 -18.60
N PRO A 21 9.51 9.01 -17.71
CA PRO A 21 8.54 10.05 -17.38
C PRO A 21 8.15 10.94 -18.57
N SER A 22 8.93 10.94 -19.64
CA SER A 22 8.69 11.69 -20.88
C SER A 22 7.90 10.88 -21.91
N HIS A 23 7.67 9.59 -21.64
CA HIS A 23 6.96 8.71 -22.57
C HIS A 23 5.44 8.94 -22.47
N PRO A 24 4.70 9.06 -23.59
CA PRO A 24 3.26 9.33 -23.59
C PRO A 24 2.40 8.25 -22.89
N VAL A 25 2.99 7.10 -22.58
CA VAL A 25 2.35 6.00 -21.82
C VAL A 25 2.32 6.28 -20.32
N MET A 26 2.98 7.32 -19.81
CA MET A 26 3.01 7.63 -18.37
C MET A 26 1.64 7.80 -17.75
N ILE A 27 0.66 8.36 -18.45
CA ILE A 27 -0.73 8.45 -17.95
C ILE A 27 -1.32 7.06 -17.68
N GLN A 28 -1.03 6.09 -18.56
CA GLN A 28 -1.45 4.69 -18.37
C GLN A 28 -0.70 4.03 -17.22
N VAL A 29 0.59 4.32 -17.05
CA VAL A 29 1.37 3.80 -15.91
C VAL A 29 0.79 4.27 -14.58
N LYS A 30 0.36 5.54 -14.48
CA LYS A 30 -0.31 6.06 -13.28
C LYS A 30 -1.59 5.30 -12.95
N GLY A 31 -2.46 5.07 -13.94
CA GLY A 31 -3.68 4.31 -13.77
C GLY A 31 -3.41 2.86 -13.32
N ILE A 32 -2.42 2.21 -13.94
CA ILE A 32 -1.99 0.85 -13.58
C ILE A 32 -1.49 0.79 -12.12
N CYS A 33 -0.72 1.78 -11.67
CA CYS A 33 -0.28 1.86 -10.28
C CYS A 33 -1.46 1.95 -9.30
N LEU A 34 -2.48 2.75 -9.63
CA LEU A 34 -3.70 2.87 -8.81
C LEU A 34 -4.47 1.55 -8.77
N ASP A 35 -4.69 0.91 -9.92
CA ASP A 35 -5.39 -0.38 -10.01
C ASP A 35 -4.68 -1.47 -9.20
N PHE A 36 -3.34 -1.54 -9.29
CA PHE A 36 -2.56 -2.47 -8.47
C PHE A 36 -2.65 -2.14 -6.98
N ALA A 37 -2.60 -0.86 -6.61
CA ALA A 37 -2.72 -0.45 -5.22
C ALA A 37 -4.08 -0.85 -4.63
N ASP A 38 -5.16 -0.70 -5.39
CA ASP A 38 -6.50 -1.07 -4.98
C ASP A 38 -6.68 -2.62 -4.94
N LEU A 39 -6.08 -3.35 -5.89
CA LEU A 39 -6.04 -4.83 -5.85
C LEU A 39 -5.27 -5.36 -4.65
N PHE A 40 -4.12 -4.78 -4.31
CA PHE A 40 -3.33 -5.20 -3.15
C PHE A 40 -4.00 -4.85 -1.83
N ALA A 41 -4.70 -3.71 -1.76
CA ALA A 41 -5.51 -3.35 -0.61
C ALA A 41 -6.69 -4.32 -0.42
N ALA A 42 -7.33 -4.77 -1.51
CA ALA A 42 -8.41 -5.74 -1.45
C ALA A 42 -7.94 -7.15 -1.04
N ASP A 43 -6.77 -7.58 -1.50
CA ASP A 43 -6.19 -8.90 -1.17
C ASP A 43 -5.57 -8.94 0.24
N ASN A 44 -4.99 -7.82 0.68
CA ASN A 44 -4.38 -7.68 1.99
C ASN A 44 -5.01 -6.51 2.76
N PRO A 45 -6.29 -6.64 3.17
CA PRO A 45 -6.96 -5.59 3.90
C PRO A 45 -6.34 -5.42 5.29
N PRO A 46 -6.34 -4.20 5.85
CA PRO A 46 -5.98 -3.99 7.24
C PRO A 46 -6.89 -4.85 8.13
N SER A 47 -6.29 -5.47 9.13
CA SER A 47 -7.01 -6.28 10.10
C SER A 47 -7.71 -5.38 11.12
N THR A 48 -8.89 -5.81 11.56
CA THR A 48 -9.56 -5.18 12.71
C THR A 48 -8.85 -5.50 14.03
N ARG A 49 -7.88 -6.42 14.02
CA ARG A 49 -7.11 -6.83 15.19
C ARG A 49 -5.62 -6.66 14.97
N CYS A 50 -4.95 -6.20 16.01
CA CYS A 50 -3.50 -6.09 16.06
C CYS A 50 -2.87 -7.48 16.00
N TRP A 51 -1.92 -7.69 15.09
CA TRP A 51 -1.18 -8.95 14.96
C TRP A 51 -0.23 -9.19 16.14
N ASN A 52 0.18 -8.12 16.82
CA ASN A 52 1.13 -8.19 17.92
C ASN A 52 0.49 -8.58 19.25
N CYS A 53 -0.73 -8.08 19.54
CA CYS A 53 -1.41 -8.31 20.82
C CYS A 53 -2.83 -8.87 20.70
N GLY A 54 -3.43 -8.87 19.51
CA GLY A 54 -4.79 -9.38 19.28
C GLY A 54 -5.92 -8.41 19.63
N ASP A 55 -5.59 -7.23 20.17
CA ASP A 55 -6.56 -6.18 20.49
C ASP A 55 -7.18 -5.60 19.22
N ASP A 56 -8.41 -5.12 19.32
CA ASP A 56 -9.07 -4.41 18.21
C ASP A 56 -8.54 -2.99 18.03
N ASN A 57 -8.84 -2.39 16.87
CA ASN A 57 -8.43 -1.02 16.56
C ASN A 57 -9.17 0.06 17.36
N GLU A 58 -10.23 -0.30 18.09
CA GLU A 58 -10.99 0.59 18.97
C GLU A 58 -10.46 0.56 20.40
N SER A 59 -9.62 -0.43 20.74
CA SER A 59 -9.00 -0.55 22.05
C SER A 59 -8.04 0.60 22.32
N MET A 60 -8.28 1.32 23.41
CA MET A 60 -7.35 2.31 23.97
C MET A 60 -6.17 1.66 24.72
N ALA A 61 -6.09 0.33 24.76
CA ALA A 61 -4.99 -0.36 25.42
C ALA A 61 -3.68 -0.12 24.65
N LEU A 62 -2.57 0.02 25.39
CA LEU A 62 -1.24 -0.01 24.76
C LEU A 62 -0.98 -1.43 24.27
N CYS A 63 -0.37 -1.54 23.08
CA CYS A 63 0.04 -2.85 22.57
C CYS A 63 0.97 -3.53 23.58
N THR A 64 0.70 -4.81 23.85
CA THR A 64 1.48 -5.59 24.83
C THR A 64 2.91 -5.87 24.39
N ARG A 65 3.25 -5.61 23.11
CA ARG A 65 4.65 -5.60 22.64
C ARG A 65 5.28 -4.22 22.87
N PRO A 66 6.30 -4.11 23.75
CA PRO A 66 6.99 -2.85 23.96
C PRO A 66 7.65 -2.39 22.65
N ASN A 67 7.48 -1.10 22.31
CA ASN A 67 8.11 -0.40 21.18
C ASN A 67 7.63 -0.72 19.76
N GLU A 68 6.71 -1.68 19.55
CA GLU A 68 6.21 -2.00 18.19
C GLU A 68 4.85 -1.35 17.87
N GLY A 69 4.15 -0.80 18.86
CA GLY A 69 2.81 -0.23 18.68
C GLY A 69 1.79 -1.27 18.19
N HIS A 70 0.57 -0.83 17.92
CA HIS A 70 -0.42 -1.71 17.31
C HIS A 70 -0.12 -1.87 15.81
N ASN A 71 0.04 -3.12 15.38
CA ASN A 71 0.20 -3.46 13.97
C ASN A 71 -1.04 -4.19 13.48
N PHE A 72 -1.89 -3.48 12.74
CA PHE A 72 -3.10 -4.04 12.15
C PHE A 72 -2.82 -4.74 10.81
N GLY A 73 -1.57 -4.82 10.37
CA GLY A 73 -1.18 -5.41 9.09
C GLY A 73 -1.83 -4.70 7.91
N GLY A 74 -1.92 -5.43 6.79
CA GLY A 74 -2.49 -4.93 5.55
C GLY A 74 -1.46 -4.31 4.60
N PHE A 75 -1.90 -4.07 3.38
CA PHE A 75 -1.09 -3.43 2.34
C PHE A 75 -1.00 -1.91 2.56
N ASN A 76 0.22 -1.37 2.58
CA ASN A 76 0.45 0.06 2.66
C ASN A 76 0.34 0.69 1.27
N ARG A 77 -0.85 1.21 0.97
CA ARG A 77 -1.19 1.85 -0.31
C ARG A 77 -0.32 3.07 -0.61
N GLU A 78 -0.07 3.91 0.39
CA GLU A 78 0.68 5.16 0.21
C GLU A 78 2.14 4.87 -0.14
N TRP A 79 2.78 3.97 0.62
CA TRP A 79 4.15 3.54 0.35
C TRP A 79 4.32 2.97 -1.07
N PHE A 80 3.37 2.15 -1.52
CA PHE A 80 3.44 1.57 -2.86
C PHE A 80 3.34 2.64 -3.97
N LEU A 81 2.44 3.61 -3.81
CA LEU A 81 2.28 4.69 -4.78
C LEU A 81 3.53 5.60 -4.81
N GLU A 82 4.11 5.90 -3.66
CA GLU A 82 5.39 6.62 -3.58
C GLU A 82 6.52 5.84 -4.25
N ALA A 83 6.59 4.52 -4.04
CA ALA A 83 7.57 3.64 -4.69
C ALA A 83 7.39 3.57 -6.21
N CYS A 84 6.16 3.75 -6.70
CA CYS A 84 5.85 3.93 -8.12
C CYS A 84 6.18 5.34 -8.66
N GLY A 85 6.66 6.26 -7.81
CA GLY A 85 6.98 7.63 -8.18
C GLY A 85 5.76 8.56 -8.27
N LEU A 86 4.63 8.18 -7.67
CA LEU A 86 3.42 8.99 -7.60
C LEU A 86 3.36 9.72 -6.26
N THR A 87 3.15 11.04 -6.29
CA THR A 87 2.83 11.80 -5.07
C THR A 87 1.36 11.63 -4.71
N ALA A 88 1.02 11.77 -3.43
CA ALA A 88 -0.37 11.70 -2.94
C ALA A 88 -1.31 12.61 -3.74
N GLU A 89 -0.88 13.83 -4.05
CA GLU A 89 -1.63 14.82 -4.85
C GLU A 89 -1.93 14.32 -6.27
N GLN A 90 -1.04 13.53 -6.88
CA GLN A 90 -1.25 12.96 -8.22
C GLN A 90 -2.16 11.73 -8.19
N ALA A 91 -2.27 11.04 -7.06
CA ALA A 91 -3.17 9.91 -6.87
C ALA A 91 -4.62 10.35 -6.60
N GLU A 92 -4.81 11.55 -6.05
CA GLU A 92 -6.14 12.11 -5.77
C GLU A 92 -6.81 12.75 -7.00
N GLN A 93 -6.03 13.34 -7.92
CA GLN A 93 -6.55 14.03 -9.12
C GLN A 93 -7.15 13.11 -10.20
N GLN A 94 -7.06 11.79 -10.07
CA GLN A 94 -7.67 10.83 -11.01
C GLN A 94 -8.96 10.18 -10.49
N LYS A 95 -9.48 10.62 -9.34
CA LYS A 95 -10.79 10.18 -8.80
C LYS A 95 -11.97 11.08 -9.19
N GLU A 96 -11.74 12.14 -9.98
CA GLU A 96 -12.77 13.06 -10.47
C GLU A 96 -13.30 12.68 -11.87
#